data_AF-A0A356Z6E6-F1
#
_entry.id   AF-A0A356Z6E6-F1
#
_cell.length_a   1.000
_cell.length_b   1.000
_cell.length_c   1.000
_cell.angle_alpha   90.00
_cell.angle_beta   90.00
_cell.angle_gamma   90.00
#
_symmetry.space_group_name_H-M   'P 1'
#
loop_
_entity.id
_entity.type
_entity.pdbx_description
1 polymer ?
#
loop_
_entity_poly.entity_id
_entity_poly.type
_entity_poly.pdbx_seq_one_letter_code
_entity_poly.pdbx_strand_id
1 'polypeptide(L)'
;MEERKNLMKEQVKHNLEPIFDANSQILILGTMPSPKSREAGFYYAHPQNRFWRVIAEVLSQALPVTIEEKKMMLLNNHIALWDVLETCDIKC
;
A
#
# COMPACT_ATOMS: atom_id res chain seq x y z
N MET A 1 23.67 -33.59 -2.20
CA MET A 1 24.38 -32.31 -1.92
C MET A 1 23.44 -31.12 -2.14
N GLU A 2 22.14 -31.25 -1.86
CA GLU A 2 21.09 -30.29 -2.26
C GLU A 2 20.24 -29.76 -1.07
N GLU A 3 20.68 -29.97 0.17
CA GLU A 3 19.86 -29.67 1.37
C GLU A 3 20.28 -28.38 2.12
N ARG A 4 21.21 -27.58 1.58
CA ARG A 4 21.76 -26.39 2.27
C ARG A 4 21.42 -25.04 1.63
N LYS A 5 20.22 -24.90 1.06
CA LYS A 5 19.64 -23.58 0.73
C LYS A 5 18.17 -23.49 1.14
N ASN A 6 17.85 -23.92 2.35
CA ASN A 6 16.69 -23.35 3.03
C ASN A 6 17.09 -21.92 3.44
N LEU A 7 17.03 -20.98 2.48
CA LEU A 7 17.03 -19.56 2.80
C LEU A 7 15.87 -19.36 3.79
N MET A 8 16.14 -18.74 4.93
CA MET A 8 15.10 -18.33 5.87
C MET A 8 14.11 -17.45 5.09
N LYS A 9 12.91 -17.99 4.86
CA LYS A 9 11.79 -17.27 4.27
C LYS A 9 10.87 -16.89 5.40
N GLU A 10 10.54 -15.61 5.49
CA GLU A 10 9.48 -15.14 6.37
C GLU A 10 8.16 -15.16 5.59
N GLN A 11 7.17 -15.89 6.10
CA GLN A 11 5.82 -15.81 5.57
C GLN A 11 5.18 -14.52 6.10
N VAL A 12 4.81 -13.64 5.18
CA VAL A 12 4.18 -12.36 5.49
C VAL A 12 2.71 -12.41 5.08
N LYS A 13 1.84 -11.98 5.98
CA LYS A 13 0.40 -11.78 5.72
C LYS A 13 0.10 -10.28 5.54
N HIS A 14 -0.76 -9.97 4.57
CA HIS A 14 -1.30 -8.65 4.37
C HIS A 14 -2.26 -8.28 5.51
N ASN A 15 -2.06 -7.10 6.11
CA ASN A 15 -2.74 -6.68 7.33
C ASN A 15 -3.31 -5.26 7.25
N LEU A 16 -3.40 -4.69 6.05
CA LEU A 16 -3.99 -3.37 5.85
C LEU A 16 -5.43 -3.55 5.39
N GLU A 17 -6.31 -2.62 5.78
CA GLU A 17 -7.69 -2.59 5.30
C GLU A 17 -7.80 -1.85 3.97
N PRO A 18 -8.76 -2.21 3.10
CA PRO A 18 -8.94 -1.55 1.82
C PRO A 18 -9.48 -0.14 2.02
N ILE A 19 -9.17 0.75 1.08
CA ILE A 19 -9.78 2.08 1.02
C ILE A 19 -10.70 2.10 -0.18
N PHE A 20 -12.01 2.11 0.04
CA PHE A 20 -13.02 2.22 -1.01
C PHE A 20 -14.37 2.64 -0.41
N ASP A 21 -15.27 3.09 -1.29
CA ASP A 21 -16.67 3.34 -0.98
C ASP A 21 -17.56 3.00 -2.18
N ALA A 22 -18.87 3.22 -2.06
CA ALA A 22 -19.83 2.95 -3.13
C ALA A 22 -19.65 3.86 -4.37
N ASN A 23 -18.89 4.95 -4.26
CA ASN A 23 -18.67 5.92 -5.33
C ASN A 23 -17.33 5.70 -6.04
N SER A 24 -16.55 4.70 -5.65
CA SER A 24 -15.22 4.43 -6.21
C SER A 24 -15.33 3.98 -7.67
N GLN A 25 -14.53 4.59 -8.55
CA GLN A 25 -14.53 4.37 -10.01
C GLN A 25 -13.17 3.88 -10.51
N ILE A 26 -12.09 4.26 -9.83
CA ILE A 26 -10.71 3.90 -10.19
C ILE A 26 -10.17 3.00 -9.08
N LEU A 27 -9.66 1.81 -9.42
CA LEU A 27 -9.02 0.91 -8.47
C LEU A 27 -7.52 0.87 -8.73
N ILE A 28 -6.73 1.27 -7.72
CA ILE A 28 -5.28 1.10 -7.73
C ILE A 28 -4.93 -0.15 -6.92
N LEU A 29 -4.17 -1.04 -7.57
CA LEU A 29 -3.70 -2.29 -6.97
C LEU A 29 -2.18 -2.28 -6.83
N GLY A 30 -1.70 -2.30 -5.60
CA GLY A 30 -0.33 -2.66 -5.29
C GLY A 30 -0.17 -4.19 -5.18
N THR A 31 1.03 -4.64 -4.82
CA THR A 31 1.36 -6.08 -4.74
C THR A 31 1.27 -6.61 -3.31
N MET A 32 2.16 -6.16 -2.44
CA MET A 32 2.20 -6.46 -1.01
C MET A 32 2.76 -5.21 -0.29
N PRO A 33 2.19 -4.80 0.85
CA PRO A 33 2.68 -3.64 1.59
C PRO A 33 4.13 -3.85 2.00
N SER A 34 4.96 -2.82 1.81
CA SER A 34 6.36 -2.83 2.26
C SER A 34 6.46 -3.00 3.79
N PRO A 35 7.61 -3.43 4.34
CA PRO A 35 7.80 -3.48 5.80
C PRO A 35 7.42 -2.17 6.50
N LYS A 36 7.82 -1.02 5.95
CA LYS A 36 7.44 0.30 6.49
C LYS A 36 5.95 0.59 6.41
N SER A 37 5.27 0.13 5.37
CA SER A 37 3.81 0.26 5.26
C SER A 37 3.08 -0.59 6.31
N ARG A 38 3.59 -1.81 6.57
CA ARG A 38 3.05 -2.69 7.62
C ARG A 38 3.31 -2.14 9.02
N GLU A 39 4.53 -1.64 9.30
CA GLU A 39 4.88 -0.97 10.55
C GLU A 39 3.99 0.25 10.82
N ALA A 40 3.71 1.04 9.79
CA ALA A 40 2.88 2.24 9.90
C ALA A 40 1.36 1.94 9.88
N GLY A 41 0.95 0.70 9.59
CA GLY A 41 -0.46 0.34 9.40
C GLY A 41 -1.12 1.08 8.23
N PHE A 42 -0.36 1.51 7.22
CA PHE A 42 -0.91 2.26 6.09
C PHE A 42 -0.09 2.16 4.80
N TYR A 43 -0.78 2.27 3.65
CA TYR A 43 -0.16 2.13 2.33
C TYR A 43 0.91 3.18 2.05
N TYR A 44 1.98 2.74 1.40
CA TYR A 44 3.04 3.59 0.86
C TYR A 44 3.69 4.56 1.88
N ALA A 45 3.77 4.17 3.16
CA ALA A 45 4.30 4.99 4.25
C ALA A 45 5.80 5.36 4.16
N HIS A 46 6.60 4.67 3.35
CA HIS A 46 8.03 4.96 3.22
C HIS A 46 8.25 6.35 2.57
N PRO A 47 9.07 7.27 3.15
CA PRO A 47 9.22 8.64 2.63
C PRO A 47 9.74 8.77 1.18
N GLN A 48 10.50 7.76 0.73
CA GLN A 48 10.98 7.68 -0.65
C GLN A 48 9.93 7.12 -1.64
N ASN A 49 8.84 6.53 -1.14
CA ASN A 49 7.74 6.10 -2.01
C ASN A 49 7.03 7.34 -2.56
N ARG A 50 6.81 7.38 -3.87
CA ARG A 50 6.29 8.56 -4.56
C ARG A 50 4.77 8.57 -4.73
N PHE A 51 4.07 7.50 -4.33
CA PHE A 51 2.63 7.33 -4.55
C PHE A 51 1.84 8.58 -4.16
N TRP A 52 1.95 9.02 -2.90
CA TRP A 52 1.18 10.17 -2.40
C TRP A 52 1.56 11.49 -3.08
N ARG A 53 2.82 11.65 -3.48
CA ARG A 53 3.26 12.85 -4.24
C ARG A 53 2.65 12.86 -5.64
N VAL A 54 2.70 11.72 -6.33
CA VAL A 54 2.13 11.57 -7.67
C VAL A 54 0.63 11.75 -7.66
N ILE A 55 -0.09 11.13 -6.71
CA ILE A 55 -1.54 11.27 -6.60
C ILE A 55 -1.93 12.72 -6.33
N ALA A 56 -1.26 13.40 -5.39
CA ALA A 56 -1.53 14.81 -5.11
C ALA A 56 -1.30 15.70 -6.34
N GLU A 57 -0.21 15.47 -7.09
CA GLU A 57 0.11 16.22 -8.30
C GLU A 57 -0.89 15.99 -9.43
N VAL A 58 -1.25 14.74 -9.71
CA VAL A 58 -2.24 14.37 -10.74
C VAL A 58 -3.61 14.98 -10.43
N LEU A 59 -4.00 14.99 -9.15
CA LEU A 59 -5.27 15.55 -8.70
C LEU A 59 -5.22 17.08 -8.49
N SER A 60 -4.05 17.71 -8.67
CA SER A 60 -3.84 19.14 -8.38
C SER A 60 -4.23 19.54 -6.94
N GLN A 61 -3.91 18.69 -5.97
CA GLN A 61 -4.20 18.89 -4.55
C GLN A 61 -2.91 19.01 -3.71
N ALA A 62 -3.03 19.57 -2.51
CA ALA A 62 -1.91 19.61 -1.56
C ALA A 62 -1.52 18.19 -1.12
N LEU A 63 -0.23 17.95 -0.88
CA LEU A 63 0.27 16.66 -0.40
C LEU A 63 -0.38 16.33 0.96
N PRO A 64 -1.10 15.20 1.10
CA PRO A 64 -1.75 14.84 2.34
C PRO A 64 -0.71 14.33 3.36
N VAL A 65 -0.84 14.78 4.60
CA VAL A 65 0.11 14.49 5.68
C VAL A 65 -0.43 13.36 6.55
N THR A 66 -1.67 13.50 7.03
CA THR A 66 -2.30 12.54 7.94
C THR A 66 -2.88 11.33 7.19
N ILE A 67 -3.14 10.23 7.91
CA ILE A 67 -3.83 9.06 7.33
C ILE A 67 -5.25 9.43 6.88
N GLU A 68 -5.93 10.29 7.64
CA GLU A 68 -7.28 10.72 7.32
C GLU A 68 -7.31 11.57 6.04
N GLU A 69 -6.41 12.54 5.92
CA GLU A 69 -6.26 13.34 4.69
C GLU A 69 -5.98 12.45 3.47
N LYS A 70 -5.14 11.43 3.63
CA LYS A 70 -4.84 10.46 2.58
C LYS A 70 -6.08 9.67 2.15
N LYS A 71 -6.87 9.16 3.11
CA LYS A 71 -8.12 8.46 2.82
C LYS A 71 -9.11 9.36 2.10
N MET A 72 -9.34 10.56 2.64
CA MET A 72 -10.28 11.52 2.06
C MET A 72 -9.87 11.98 0.68
N MET A 73 -8.57 12.19 0.42
CA MET A 73 -8.07 12.50 -0.92
C MET A 73 -8.44 11.41 -1.93
N LEU A 74 -8.30 10.13 -1.57
CA LEU A 74 -8.66 9.04 -2.47
C LEU A 74 -10.19 8.97 -2.69
N LEU A 75 -10.96 8.96 -1.60
CA LEU A 75 -12.43 8.81 -1.65
C LEU A 75 -13.11 9.96 -2.39
N ASN A 76 -12.71 11.21 -2.11
CA ASN A 76 -13.27 12.40 -2.77
C ASN A 76 -13.00 12.44 -4.29
N ASN A 77 -11.98 11.69 -4.74
CA ASN A 77 -11.63 11.58 -6.15
C ASN A 77 -12.03 10.22 -6.74
N HIS A 78 -12.89 9.46 -6.06
CA HIS A 78 -13.42 8.17 -6.51
C HIS A 78 -12.33 7.11 -6.75
N ILE A 79 -11.25 7.17 -5.98
CA ILE A 79 -10.14 6.22 -6.06
C ILE A 79 -10.23 5.23 -4.90
N ALA A 80 -10.29 3.95 -5.24
CA ALA A 80 -10.07 2.84 -4.33
C ALA A 80 -8.60 2.39 -4.34
N LEU A 81 -8.11 1.91 -3.20
CA LEU A 81 -6.74 1.41 -3.03
C LEU A 81 -6.72 0.08 -2.28
N TRP A 82 -6.02 -0.89 -2.86
CA TRP A 82 -5.81 -2.22 -2.29
C TRP A 82 -4.47 -2.82 -2.75
N ASP A 83 -4.12 -4.00 -2.24
CA ASP A 83 -3.03 -4.83 -2.75
C ASP A 83 -3.54 -6.22 -3.14
N VAL A 84 -2.88 -6.87 -4.10
CA VAL A 84 -3.38 -8.14 -4.67
C VAL A 84 -3.05 -9.36 -3.81
N LEU A 85 -1.93 -9.37 -3.07
CA LEU A 85 -1.46 -10.55 -2.35
C LEU A 85 -1.96 -10.58 -0.90
N GLU A 86 -2.72 -11.62 -0.54
CA GLU A 86 -3.10 -11.92 0.85
C GLU A 86 -1.88 -12.39 1.67
N THR A 87 -1.00 -13.20 1.07
CA THR A 87 0.21 -13.75 1.71
C THR A 87 1.36 -13.90 0.71
N CYS A 88 2.60 -13.82 1.18
CA CYS A 88 3.79 -14.14 0.39
C CYS A 88 4.98 -14.60 1.24
N ASP A 89 5.97 -15.22 0.60
CA ASP A 89 7.27 -15.52 1.20
C ASP A 89 8.27 -14.41 0.84
N ILE A 90 8.86 -13.77 1.83
CA ILE A 90 9.97 -12.82 1.63
C ILE A 90 11.27 -13.51 1.99
N LYS A 91 12.25 -13.47 1.07
CA LYS A 91 13.61 -13.93 1.35
C LYS A 91 14.29 -12.88 2.25
N CYS A 92 14.73 -13.31 3.43
CA CYS A 92 15.54 -12.52 4.33
C CYS A 92 17.03 -12.61 3.96
#